data_AF-A0A5S3SDQ1-F1
#
_entry.id   AF-A0A5S3SDQ1-F1
#
_cell.length_a   1.000
_cell.length_b   1.000
_cell.length_c   1.000
_cell.angle_alpha   90.00
_cell.angle_beta   90.00
_cell.angle_gamma   90.00
#
_symmetry.space_group_name_H-M   'P 1'
#
loop_
_entity.id
_entity.type
_entity.pdbx_description
1 polymer ?
#
loop_
_entity_poly.entity_id
_entity_poly.type
_entity_poly.pdbx_seq_one_letter_code
_entity_poly.pdbx_strand_id
1 'polypeptide(L)'
;MEKLIKRICITAAIAALIAIGTFISHFGLGFASNIGNWGAVGDFFGGVLNPTFALLSLILIAYTLMQNKKALEQSEKAIEQGTKAIEQNERALQVSNEELRLTRDELANSSDALKEQASLLAVQSFETTFFNMLELHNKLLSNIFYDRRDFSEEIRNELKIDFIDDGHGNAKNGLDSLNRLLYAMNSAHSRADFKVPISFIFTIFYKYENKVFGSYCRNLYQILKLIKFGIKGFSEQKKYSNILRSQLSNQELTLLMFNCTNAQVDEGQFKELIIYFELFEHLDFIHVIPSNKSPSFFRIKNPTINISSEIIDAYILLTDDNKLIKSAFGQNDIFFQYCEDKEYI
;
A
#
# COMPACT_ATOMS: atom_id res chain seq x y z
N MET A 1 26.21 35.44 -63.79
CA MET A 1 27.55 34.99 -64.18
C MET A 1 27.61 34.72 -65.69
N GLU A 2 26.87 33.75 -66.20
CA GLU A 2 26.96 33.29 -67.60
C GLU A 2 26.68 34.38 -68.65
N LYS A 3 25.64 35.20 -68.45
CA LYS A 3 25.27 36.28 -69.38
C LYS A 3 26.30 37.41 -69.46
N LEU A 4 27.00 37.72 -68.36
CA LEU A 4 28.00 38.80 -68.32
C LEU A 4 29.32 38.34 -68.95
N ILE A 5 29.75 37.11 -68.62
CA ILE A 5 30.94 36.48 -69.23
C ILE A 5 30.73 36.37 -70.74
N LYS A 6 29.57 35.89 -71.19
CA LYS A 6 29.22 35.84 -72.62
C LYS A 6 29.31 37.22 -73.29
N ARG A 7 28.79 38.28 -72.65
CA ARG A 7 28.88 39.65 -73.19
C ARG A 7 30.32 40.15 -73.29
N ILE A 8 31.13 39.95 -72.25
CA ILE A 8 32.55 40.34 -72.25
C ILE A 8 33.32 39.59 -73.35
N CYS A 9 33.11 38.28 -73.50
CA CYS A 9 33.73 37.50 -74.57
C CYS A 9 33.30 37.97 -75.97
N ILE A 10 32.03 38.31 -76.16
CA ILE A 10 31.52 38.87 -77.42
C ILE A 10 32.15 40.24 -77.70
N THR A 11 32.23 41.12 -76.71
CA THR A 11 32.89 42.43 -76.85
C THR A 11 34.37 42.29 -77.19
N ALA A 12 35.06 41.32 -76.57
CA ALA A 12 36.45 40.99 -76.87
C ALA A 12 36.62 40.52 -78.33
N ALA A 13 35.73 39.64 -78.79
CA ALA A 13 35.72 39.14 -80.17
C ALA A 13 35.41 40.25 -81.20
N ILE A 14 34.46 41.13 -80.90
CA ILE A 14 34.13 42.28 -81.77
C ILE A 14 35.32 43.25 -81.85
N ALA A 15 35.98 43.57 -80.73
CA ALA A 15 37.16 44.42 -80.72
C ALA A 15 38.31 43.83 -81.56
N ALA A 16 38.53 42.51 -81.45
CA ALA A 16 39.48 41.78 -82.29
C ALA A 16 39.12 41.86 -83.77
N LEU A 17 37.86 41.61 -84.14
CA LEU A 17 37.38 41.70 -85.51
C LEU A 17 37.48 43.12 -86.09
N ILE A 18 37.20 44.16 -85.30
CA ILE A 18 37.35 45.56 -85.71
C ILE A 18 38.82 45.89 -85.95
N ALA A 19 39.73 45.49 -85.05
CA ALA A 19 41.17 45.70 -85.23
C ALA A 19 41.68 44.99 -86.50
N ILE A 20 41.25 43.74 -86.73
CA ILE A 20 41.61 42.98 -87.93
C ILE A 20 41.03 43.65 -89.19
N GLY A 21 39.76 44.04 -89.17
CA GLY A 21 39.09 44.68 -90.31
C GLY A 21 39.68 46.05 -90.66
N THR A 22 40.00 46.88 -89.66
CA THR A 22 40.66 48.17 -89.87
C THR A 22 42.08 48.00 -90.40
N PHE A 23 42.83 47.01 -89.92
CA PHE A 23 44.14 46.66 -90.46
C PHE A 23 44.07 46.27 -91.95
N ILE A 24 43.18 45.32 -92.29
CA ILE A 24 43.00 44.86 -93.67
C ILE A 24 42.53 45.99 -94.58
N SER A 25 41.61 46.84 -94.12
CA SER A 25 41.07 47.95 -94.91
C SER A 25 42.11 49.03 -95.23
N HIS A 26 43.09 49.24 -94.36
CA HIS A 26 44.07 50.31 -94.52
C HIS A 26 45.39 49.83 -95.13
N PHE A 27 45.78 48.58 -94.85
CA PHE A 27 47.08 48.02 -95.25
C PHE A 27 46.99 46.84 -96.23
N GLY A 28 45.80 46.27 -96.47
CA GLY A 28 45.59 45.14 -97.38
C GLY A 28 45.91 43.77 -96.78
N LEU A 29 45.71 42.71 -97.57
CA LEU A 29 46.02 41.32 -97.21
C LEU A 29 47.29 40.86 -97.93
N GLY A 30 48.33 40.52 -97.17
CA GLY A 30 49.61 40.03 -97.72
C GLY A 30 50.65 39.76 -96.64
N PHE A 31 51.74 39.06 -96.99
CA PHE A 31 52.85 38.81 -96.07
C PHE A 31 53.80 40.00 -96.06
N ALA A 32 54.21 40.45 -94.88
CA ALA A 32 55.18 41.53 -94.77
C ALA A 32 56.55 41.11 -95.33
N SER A 33 57.16 42.01 -96.12
CA SER A 33 58.36 41.75 -96.92
C SER A 33 59.67 41.64 -96.13
N ASN A 34 59.69 42.08 -94.87
CA ASN A 34 60.83 41.93 -93.96
C ASN A 34 60.34 41.77 -92.49
N ILE A 35 61.23 41.29 -91.61
CA ILE A 35 60.92 41.05 -90.19
C ILE A 35 60.59 42.34 -89.41
N GLY A 36 61.15 43.48 -89.79
CA GLY A 36 60.84 44.78 -89.15
C GLY A 36 59.38 45.20 -89.36
N ASN A 37 58.83 44.97 -90.55
CA ASN A 37 57.44 45.24 -90.86
C ASN A 37 56.49 44.29 -90.11
N TRP A 38 56.90 43.04 -89.84
CA TRP A 38 56.16 42.15 -88.93
C TRP A 38 56.09 42.68 -87.50
N GLY A 39 57.16 43.33 -87.02
CA GLY A 39 57.17 44.03 -85.74
C GLY A 39 56.12 45.15 -85.67
N ALA A 40 56.05 46.01 -86.70
CA ALA A 40 55.07 47.09 -86.76
C ALA A 40 53.60 46.60 -86.82
N VAL A 41 53.33 45.47 -87.47
CA VAL A 41 52.01 44.82 -87.43
C VAL A 41 51.69 44.32 -86.02
N GLY A 42 52.67 43.69 -85.36
CA GLY A 42 52.56 43.28 -83.96
C GLY A 42 52.30 44.47 -83.03
N ASP A 43 52.93 45.62 -83.27
CA ASP A 43 52.73 46.84 -82.49
C ASP A 43 51.33 47.44 -82.68
N PHE A 44 50.75 47.36 -83.88
CA PHE A 44 49.36 47.80 -84.13
C PHE A 44 48.36 46.96 -83.33
N PHE A 45 48.41 45.63 -83.47
CA PHE A 45 47.51 44.73 -82.74
C PHE A 45 47.80 44.72 -81.25
N GLY A 46 49.07 44.76 -80.85
CA GLY A 46 49.50 44.86 -79.46
C GLY A 46 49.07 46.17 -78.81
N GLY A 47 49.13 47.29 -79.53
CA GLY A 47 48.71 48.60 -79.05
C GLY A 47 47.20 48.76 -78.86
N VAL A 48 46.39 48.01 -79.61
CA VAL A 48 44.92 48.07 -79.53
C VAL A 48 44.33 46.93 -78.70
N LEU A 49 44.74 45.68 -78.95
CA LEU A 49 44.15 44.50 -78.31
C LEU A 49 44.67 44.26 -76.90
N ASN A 50 45.96 44.50 -76.60
CA ASN A 50 46.46 44.25 -75.24
C ASN A 50 45.80 45.18 -74.20
N PRO A 51 45.68 46.50 -74.40
CA PRO A 51 44.96 47.37 -73.46
C PRO A 51 43.48 47.00 -73.35
N THR A 52 42.85 46.60 -74.47
CA THR A 52 41.43 46.20 -74.49
C THR A 52 41.20 44.93 -73.68
N PHE A 53 41.99 43.87 -73.92
CA PHE A 53 41.89 42.62 -73.17
C PHE A 53 42.33 42.77 -71.71
N ALA A 54 43.32 43.62 -71.41
CA ALA A 54 43.70 43.95 -70.05
C ALA A 54 42.55 44.62 -69.29
N LEU A 55 41.86 45.58 -69.90
CA LEU A 55 40.69 46.23 -69.31
C LEU A 55 39.53 45.25 -69.09
N LEU A 56 39.22 44.39 -70.08
CA LEU A 56 38.19 43.36 -69.94
C LEU A 56 38.55 42.34 -68.84
N SER A 57 39.83 41.97 -68.72
CA SER A 57 40.32 41.07 -67.66
C SER A 57 40.19 41.72 -66.28
N LEU A 58 40.54 43.01 -66.15
CA LEU A 58 40.36 43.76 -64.91
C LEU A 58 38.90 43.83 -64.48
N ILE A 59 37.98 44.08 -65.44
CA ILE A 59 36.53 44.09 -65.18
C ILE A 59 36.06 42.70 -64.72
N LEU A 60 36.56 41.63 -65.33
CA LEU A 60 36.18 40.27 -64.98
C LEU A 60 36.68 39.88 -63.58
N ILE A 61 37.91 40.27 -63.22
CA ILE A 61 38.48 40.09 -61.88
C ILE A 61 37.70 40.92 -60.85
N ALA A 62 37.42 42.19 -61.13
CA ALA A 62 36.63 43.05 -60.25
C ALA A 62 35.23 42.47 -60.00
N TYR A 63 34.58 41.93 -61.04
CA TYR A 63 33.31 41.24 -60.91
C TYR A 63 33.40 39.98 -60.04
N THR A 64 34.41 39.13 -60.26
CA THR A 64 34.66 37.95 -59.42
C THR A 64 34.90 38.32 -57.96
N LEU A 65 35.68 39.37 -57.69
CA LEU A 65 35.92 39.87 -56.33
C LEU A 65 34.63 40.37 -55.67
N MET A 66 33.80 41.13 -56.39
CA MET A 66 32.49 41.56 -55.90
C MET A 66 31.58 40.35 -55.61
N GLN A 67 31.62 39.32 -56.44
CA GLN A 67 30.83 38.11 -56.24
C GLN A 67 31.30 37.31 -55.02
N ASN A 68 32.62 37.19 -54.84
CA ASN A 68 33.21 36.54 -53.66
C ASN A 68 32.85 37.30 -52.38
N LYS A 69 32.93 38.64 -52.40
CA LYS A 69 32.47 39.47 -51.27
C LYS A 69 31.00 39.22 -50.94
N LYS A 70 30.13 39.18 -51.96
CA LYS A 70 28.70 38.89 -51.76
C LYS A 70 28.46 37.49 -51.20
N ALA A 71 29.20 36.48 -51.66
CA ALA A 71 29.12 35.13 -51.13
C ALA A 71 29.58 35.07 -49.66
N LEU A 72 30.63 35.83 -49.30
CA LEU A 72 31.11 35.94 -47.93
C LEU A 72 30.07 36.61 -47.02
N GLU A 73 29.46 37.72 -47.45
CA GLU A 73 28.38 38.40 -46.71
C GLU A 73 27.17 37.47 -46.50
N GLN A 74 26.84 36.64 -47.48
CA GLN A 74 25.78 35.64 -47.35
C GLN A 74 26.17 34.52 -46.37
N SER A 75 27.42 34.06 -46.41
CA SER A 75 27.95 33.07 -45.47
C SER A 75 27.95 33.59 -44.03
N GLU A 76 28.36 34.84 -43.82
CA GLU A 76 28.36 35.49 -42.50
C GLU A 76 26.94 35.58 -41.93
N LYS A 77 25.97 36.02 -42.75
CA LYS A 77 24.55 36.04 -42.35
C LYS A 77 24.00 34.65 -42.03
N ALA A 78 24.38 33.62 -42.81
CA ALA A 78 23.97 32.25 -42.55
C ALA A 78 24.54 31.72 -41.23
N ILE A 79 25.81 32.06 -40.93
CA ILE A 79 26.45 31.73 -39.64
C ILE A 79 25.75 32.45 -38.50
N GLU A 80 25.47 33.75 -38.63
CA GLU A 80 24.78 34.54 -37.61
C GLU A 80 23.39 33.95 -37.29
N GLN A 81 22.62 33.62 -38.33
CA GLN A 81 21.33 32.94 -38.19
C GLN A 81 21.48 31.57 -37.53
N GLY A 82 22.51 30.80 -37.91
CA GLY A 82 22.84 29.53 -37.28
C GLY A 82 23.15 29.66 -35.80
N THR A 83 23.97 30.64 -35.40
CA THR A 83 24.30 30.91 -33.99
C THR A 83 23.07 31.32 -33.18
N LYS A 84 22.19 32.16 -33.73
CA LYS A 84 20.93 32.53 -33.07
C LYS A 84 20.01 31.33 -32.86
N ALA A 85 19.92 30.43 -33.84
CA ALA A 85 19.14 29.20 -33.72
C ALA A 85 19.72 28.24 -32.67
N ILE A 86 21.06 28.13 -32.57
CA ILE A 86 21.73 27.33 -31.53
C ILE A 86 21.42 27.90 -30.15
N GLU A 87 21.54 29.21 -29.97
CA GLU A 87 21.25 29.86 -28.68
C GLU A 87 19.77 29.66 -28.27
N GLN A 88 18.85 29.75 -29.23
CA GLN A 88 17.44 29.44 -28.99
C GLN A 88 17.22 27.97 -28.58
N ASN A 89 17.87 27.03 -29.25
CA ASN A 89 17.82 25.61 -28.90
C ASN A 89 18.40 25.34 -27.51
N GLU A 90 19.50 25.99 -27.14
CA GLU A 90 20.12 25.84 -25.82
C GLU A 90 19.16 26.34 -24.73
N ARG A 91 18.52 27.50 -24.92
CA ARG A 91 17.50 28.00 -23.99
C ARG A 91 16.29 27.06 -23.89
N ALA A 92 15.80 26.56 -25.02
CA ALA A 92 14.69 25.60 -25.04
C ALA A 92 15.05 24.29 -24.29
N LEU A 93 16.29 23.83 -24.43
CA LEU A 93 16.79 22.65 -23.73
C LEU A 93 16.92 22.90 -22.22
N GLN A 94 17.39 24.07 -21.80
CA GLN A 94 17.45 24.45 -20.38
C GLN A 94 16.06 24.44 -19.75
N VAL A 95 15.08 25.08 -20.41
CA VAL A 95 13.67 25.07 -19.96
C VAL A 95 13.13 23.64 -19.92
N SER A 96 13.37 22.83 -20.96
CA SER A 96 12.92 21.44 -21.01
C SER A 96 13.53 20.59 -19.89
N ASN A 97 14.81 20.78 -19.56
CA ASN A 97 15.46 20.06 -18.46
C ASN A 97 14.89 20.48 -17.10
N GLU A 98 14.58 21.76 -16.91
CA GLU A 98 13.97 22.25 -15.68
C GLU A 98 12.54 21.74 -15.51
N GLU A 99 11.73 21.75 -16.57
CA GLU A 99 10.39 21.14 -16.56
C GLU A 99 10.44 19.64 -16.24
N LEU A 100 11.41 18.90 -16.79
CA LEU A 100 11.62 17.50 -16.46
C LEU A 100 12.02 17.29 -15.00
N ARG A 101 12.84 18.19 -14.45
CA ARG A 101 13.23 18.15 -13.04
C ARG A 101 12.02 18.39 -12.14
N LEU A 102 11.26 19.44 -12.39
CA LEU A 102 10.03 19.77 -11.65
C LEU A 102 8.99 18.63 -11.74
N THR A 103 8.84 18.03 -12.92
CA THR A 103 7.94 16.87 -13.12
C THR A 103 8.38 15.67 -12.29
N ARG A 104 9.68 15.39 -12.22
CA ARG A 104 10.21 14.30 -11.39
C ARG A 104 9.98 14.56 -9.90
N ASP A 105 10.20 15.79 -9.46
CA ASP A 105 9.97 16.21 -8.07
C ASP A 105 8.47 16.06 -7.71
N GLU A 106 7.56 16.50 -8.58
CA GLU A 106 6.12 16.37 -8.37
C GLU A 106 5.65 14.90 -8.38
N LEU A 107 6.19 14.07 -9.27
CA LEU A 107 5.92 12.63 -9.29
C LEU A 107 6.41 11.94 -8.01
N ALA A 108 7.55 12.36 -7.46
CA ALA A 108 8.05 11.85 -6.18
C ALA A 108 7.10 12.21 -5.03
N ASN A 109 6.68 13.48 -4.94
CA ASN A 109 5.70 13.94 -3.95
C ASN A 109 4.37 13.19 -4.07
N SER A 110 3.87 13.02 -5.30
CA SER A 110 2.66 12.26 -5.60
C SER A 110 2.78 10.79 -5.20
N SER A 111 3.95 10.17 -5.45
CA SER A 111 4.22 8.79 -5.04
C SER A 111 4.16 8.63 -3.52
N ASP A 112 4.70 9.58 -2.76
CA ASP A 112 4.68 9.53 -1.30
C ASP A 112 3.27 9.76 -0.75
N ALA A 113 2.49 10.71 -1.32
CA ALA A 113 1.09 10.89 -0.98
C ALA A 113 0.24 9.63 -1.27
N LEU A 114 0.51 8.93 -2.38
CA LEU A 114 -0.18 7.67 -2.71
C LEU A 114 0.15 6.55 -1.72
N LYS A 115 1.39 6.47 -1.22
CA LYS A 115 1.75 5.50 -0.17
C LYS A 115 1.03 5.79 1.13
N GLU A 116 0.95 7.06 1.53
CA GLU A 116 0.21 7.47 2.73
C GLU A 116 -1.29 7.16 2.57
N GLN A 117 -1.87 7.50 1.41
CA GLN A 117 -3.27 7.18 1.11
C GLN A 117 -3.54 5.68 1.15
N ALA A 118 -2.66 4.85 0.57
CA ALA A 118 -2.79 3.39 0.63
C ALA A 118 -2.77 2.87 2.08
N SER A 119 -1.96 3.47 2.95
CA SER A 119 -1.92 3.12 4.37
C SER A 119 -3.21 3.50 5.11
N LEU A 120 -3.78 4.68 4.84
CA LEU A 120 -5.05 5.12 5.41
C LEU A 120 -6.22 4.26 4.94
N LEU A 121 -6.26 3.89 3.66
CA LEU A 121 -7.27 2.98 3.10
C LEU A 121 -7.21 1.59 3.74
N ALA A 122 -6.00 1.08 4.04
CA ALA A 122 -5.86 -0.19 4.73
C ALA A 122 -6.46 -0.14 6.15
N VAL A 123 -6.22 0.96 6.89
CA VAL A 123 -6.83 1.17 8.21
C VAL A 123 -8.36 1.27 8.11
N GLN A 124 -8.88 2.07 7.17
CA GLN A 124 -10.33 2.21 6.98
C GLN A 124 -11.01 0.88 6.59
N SER A 125 -10.38 0.10 5.71
CA SER A 125 -10.88 -1.21 5.31
C SER A 125 -10.92 -2.20 6.46
N PHE A 126 -9.88 -2.18 7.31
CA PHE A 126 -9.84 -2.96 8.54
C PHE A 126 -10.97 -2.54 9.48
N GLU A 127 -11.07 -1.25 9.82
CA GLU A 127 -12.07 -0.72 10.76
C GLU A 127 -13.49 -1.05 10.29
N THR A 128 -13.78 -0.87 9.01
CA THR A 128 -15.07 -1.22 8.42
C THR A 128 -15.39 -2.71 8.61
N THR A 129 -14.43 -3.59 8.35
CA THR A 129 -14.61 -5.04 8.52
C THR A 129 -14.79 -5.39 10.00
N PHE A 130 -14.00 -4.81 10.89
CA PHE A 130 -14.07 -5.01 12.33
C PHE A 130 -15.44 -4.60 12.90
N PHE A 131 -15.92 -3.39 12.59
CA PHE A 131 -17.20 -2.92 13.10
C PHE A 131 -18.39 -3.70 12.51
N ASN A 132 -18.33 -4.11 11.23
CA ASN A 132 -19.34 -4.99 10.65
C ASN A 132 -19.39 -6.35 11.36
N MET A 133 -18.23 -6.91 11.72
CA MET A 133 -18.19 -8.15 12.49
C MET A 133 -18.70 -7.97 13.92
N LEU A 134 -18.47 -6.80 14.54
CA LEU A 134 -19.00 -6.48 15.86
C LEU A 134 -20.53 -6.32 15.85
N GLU A 135 -21.08 -5.72 14.79
CA GLU A 135 -22.54 -5.66 14.59
C GLU A 135 -23.12 -7.07 14.40
N LEU A 136 -22.46 -7.91 13.58
CA LEU A 136 -22.85 -9.30 13.42
C LEU A 136 -22.78 -10.06 14.76
N HIS A 137 -21.78 -9.79 15.59
CA HIS A 137 -21.65 -10.38 16.92
C HIS A 137 -22.85 -10.04 17.82
N ASN A 138 -23.23 -8.76 17.89
CA ASN A 138 -24.40 -8.31 18.64
C ASN A 138 -25.72 -8.90 18.11
N LYS A 139 -25.83 -9.06 16.78
CA LYS A 139 -26.97 -9.74 16.15
C LYS A 139 -27.01 -11.22 16.50
N LEU A 140 -25.87 -11.90 16.49
CA LEU A 140 -25.77 -13.30 16.90
C LEU A 140 -26.18 -13.46 18.36
N LEU A 141 -25.68 -12.61 19.26
CA LEU A 141 -26.10 -12.57 20.67
C LEU A 141 -27.62 -12.43 20.75
N SER A 142 -28.20 -11.41 20.12
CA SER A 142 -29.65 -11.13 20.14
C SER A 142 -30.52 -12.26 19.58
N ASN A 143 -29.95 -13.14 18.76
CA ASN A 143 -30.62 -14.30 18.18
C ASN A 143 -30.41 -15.59 18.98
N ILE A 144 -29.52 -15.60 19.98
CA ILE A 144 -29.36 -16.74 20.89
C ILE A 144 -30.71 -17.00 21.55
N PHE A 145 -31.21 -18.22 21.38
CA PHE A 145 -32.42 -18.70 22.03
C PHE A 145 -32.15 -20.08 22.61
N TYR A 146 -32.23 -20.19 23.93
CA TYR A 146 -32.10 -21.44 24.65
C TYR A 146 -33.45 -21.83 25.22
N ASP A 147 -33.89 -23.05 24.92
CA ASP A 147 -35.09 -23.65 25.48
C ASP A 147 -34.71 -24.99 26.12
N ARG A 148 -34.86 -25.08 27.44
CA ARG A 148 -34.57 -26.30 28.20
C ARG A 148 -35.32 -27.52 27.66
N ARG A 149 -36.47 -27.34 27.01
CA ARG A 149 -37.28 -28.46 26.50
C ARG A 149 -36.64 -29.20 25.32
N ASP A 150 -35.68 -28.59 24.63
CA ASP A 150 -35.09 -29.16 23.42
C ASP A 150 -34.28 -30.43 23.69
N PHE A 151 -33.40 -30.43 24.70
CA PHE A 151 -32.48 -31.55 24.98
C PHE A 151 -32.36 -31.91 26.47
N SER A 152 -33.31 -31.48 27.32
CA SER A 152 -33.27 -31.78 28.75
C SER A 152 -33.35 -33.28 29.04
N GLU A 153 -34.02 -34.09 28.22
CA GLU A 153 -34.08 -35.53 28.46
C GLU A 153 -32.70 -36.19 28.24
N GLU A 154 -32.05 -35.88 27.13
CA GLU A 154 -30.74 -36.40 26.77
C GLU A 154 -29.67 -36.00 27.79
N ILE A 155 -29.64 -34.72 28.16
CA ILE A 155 -28.69 -34.21 29.16
C ILE A 155 -28.92 -34.88 30.52
N ARG A 156 -30.17 -35.04 30.95
CA ARG A 156 -30.49 -35.71 32.23
C ARG A 156 -30.08 -37.18 32.24
N ASN A 157 -30.33 -37.88 31.15
CA ASN A 157 -29.99 -39.30 31.02
C ASN A 157 -28.47 -39.51 31.04
N GLU A 158 -27.70 -38.67 30.35
CA GLU A 158 -26.24 -38.77 30.30
C GLU A 158 -25.59 -38.40 31.65
N LEU A 159 -26.14 -37.39 32.34
CA LEU A 159 -25.67 -36.98 33.67
C LEU A 159 -26.26 -37.80 34.83
N LYS A 160 -27.26 -38.65 34.56
CA LYS A 160 -28.00 -39.44 35.56
C LYS A 160 -28.63 -38.58 36.66
N ILE A 161 -29.25 -37.47 36.27
CA ILE A 161 -29.91 -36.52 37.18
C ILE A 161 -31.43 -36.51 36.98
N ASP A 162 -32.16 -36.08 38.00
CA ASP A 162 -33.62 -36.13 38.07
C ASP A 162 -34.30 -35.04 37.25
N PHE A 163 -33.86 -33.79 37.38
CA PHE A 163 -34.34 -32.68 36.57
C PHE A 163 -33.28 -31.60 36.37
N ILE A 164 -33.52 -30.72 35.40
CA ILE A 164 -32.74 -29.50 35.18
C ILE A 164 -33.70 -28.33 35.34
N ASP A 165 -33.30 -27.33 36.11
CA ASP A 165 -33.98 -26.04 36.23
C ASP A 165 -33.20 -25.00 35.44
N ASP A 166 -33.86 -24.19 34.61
CA ASP A 166 -33.30 -23.08 33.84
C ASP A 166 -33.72 -21.71 34.38
N GLY A 167 -34.36 -21.66 35.56
CA GLY A 167 -34.81 -20.46 36.24
C GLY A 167 -36.28 -20.12 35.98
N HIS A 168 -36.71 -18.95 36.46
CA HIS A 168 -38.12 -18.52 36.38
C HIS A 168 -38.38 -17.56 35.21
N GLY A 169 -39.57 -17.66 34.62
CA GLY A 169 -40.10 -16.76 33.59
C GLY A 169 -40.23 -17.42 32.20
N ASN A 170 -40.58 -16.62 31.20
CA ASN A 170 -40.59 -17.05 29.79
C ASN A 170 -39.20 -16.86 29.17
N ALA A 171 -38.75 -17.82 28.36
CA ALA A 171 -37.50 -17.70 27.61
C ALA A 171 -37.53 -16.49 26.67
N LYS A 172 -36.53 -15.61 26.79
CA LYS A 172 -36.31 -14.50 25.85
C LYS A 172 -34.98 -14.72 25.15
N ASN A 173 -34.86 -14.19 23.93
CA ASN A 173 -33.61 -14.25 23.20
C ASN A 173 -32.51 -13.41 23.87
N GLY A 174 -31.29 -13.53 23.36
CA GLY A 174 -30.19 -12.67 23.79
C GLY A 174 -29.55 -13.13 25.09
N LEU A 175 -29.15 -12.14 25.88
CA LEU A 175 -28.49 -12.33 27.15
C LEU A 175 -29.35 -13.11 28.17
N ASP A 176 -30.69 -13.04 28.07
CA ASP A 176 -31.60 -13.83 28.92
C ASP A 176 -31.46 -15.33 28.64
N SER A 177 -31.48 -15.73 27.37
CA SER A 177 -31.24 -17.12 26.98
C SER A 177 -29.86 -17.61 27.39
N LEU A 178 -28.84 -16.77 27.29
CA LEU A 178 -27.50 -17.15 27.75
C LEU A 178 -27.46 -17.34 29.28
N ASN A 179 -28.11 -16.45 30.04
CA ASN A 179 -28.27 -16.61 31.48
C ASN A 179 -28.99 -17.92 31.84
N ARG A 180 -30.07 -18.24 31.13
CA ARG A 180 -30.82 -19.50 31.32
C ARG A 180 -29.99 -20.73 31.05
N LEU A 181 -29.21 -20.73 29.97
CA LEU A 181 -28.28 -21.82 29.65
C LEU A 181 -27.27 -22.04 30.78
N LEU A 182 -26.65 -20.96 31.27
CA LEU A 182 -25.67 -21.02 32.35
C LEU A 182 -26.32 -21.42 33.69
N TYR A 183 -27.56 -20.99 33.95
CA TYR A 183 -28.33 -21.45 35.10
C TYR A 183 -28.66 -22.94 35.01
N ALA A 184 -29.11 -23.41 33.84
CA ALA A 184 -29.38 -24.83 33.58
C ALA A 184 -28.14 -25.70 33.80
N MET A 185 -26.98 -25.23 33.31
CA MET A 185 -25.70 -25.88 33.55
C MET A 185 -25.36 -25.95 35.05
N ASN A 186 -25.55 -24.85 35.80
CA ASN A 186 -25.29 -24.83 37.24
C ASN A 186 -26.27 -25.70 38.04
N SER A 187 -27.53 -25.76 37.62
CA SER A 187 -28.56 -26.65 38.19
C SER A 187 -28.20 -28.12 37.96
N ALA A 188 -27.79 -28.47 36.75
CA ALA A 188 -27.32 -29.82 36.42
C ALA A 188 -26.08 -30.20 37.23
N HIS A 189 -25.10 -29.30 37.36
CA HIS A 189 -23.90 -29.51 38.17
C HIS A 189 -24.23 -29.75 39.65
N SER A 190 -25.17 -28.99 40.21
CA SER A 190 -25.58 -29.12 41.62
C SER A 190 -26.30 -30.43 41.93
N ARG A 191 -26.82 -31.12 40.90
CA ARG A 191 -27.57 -32.38 41.00
C ARG A 191 -26.76 -33.60 40.60
N ALA A 192 -25.70 -33.39 39.82
CA ALA A 192 -24.76 -34.44 39.47
C ALA A 192 -24.00 -34.92 40.72
N ASP A 193 -23.33 -36.07 40.60
CA ASP A 193 -22.40 -36.54 41.62
C ASP A 193 -21.35 -35.44 41.91
N PHE A 194 -21.07 -35.19 43.19
CA PHE A 194 -20.11 -34.16 43.64
C PHE A 194 -18.71 -34.28 42.99
N LYS A 195 -18.36 -35.46 42.49
CA LYS A 195 -17.09 -35.71 41.78
C LYS A 195 -17.10 -35.24 40.33
N VAL A 196 -18.25 -34.91 39.75
CA VAL A 196 -18.37 -34.48 38.36
C VAL A 196 -17.98 -33.01 38.27
N PRO A 197 -16.88 -32.65 37.59
CA PRO A 197 -16.47 -31.27 37.47
C PRO A 197 -17.44 -30.50 36.55
N ILE A 198 -17.65 -29.22 36.83
CA ILE A 198 -18.50 -28.36 36.00
C ILE A 198 -18.06 -28.29 34.53
N SER A 199 -16.76 -28.46 34.24
CA SER A 199 -16.24 -28.56 32.87
C SER A 199 -16.82 -29.76 32.11
N PHE A 200 -17.02 -30.90 32.78
CA PHE A 200 -17.67 -32.07 32.18
C PHE A 200 -19.15 -31.81 31.94
N ILE A 201 -19.84 -31.12 32.85
CA ILE A 201 -21.23 -30.68 32.63
C ILE A 201 -21.31 -29.81 31.38
N PHE A 202 -20.39 -28.84 31.23
CA PHE A 202 -20.31 -28.04 30.01
C PHE A 202 -20.05 -28.89 28.76
N THR A 203 -19.19 -29.92 28.81
CA THR A 203 -18.99 -30.82 27.67
C THR A 203 -20.30 -31.48 27.22
N ILE A 204 -21.15 -31.90 28.16
CA ILE A 204 -22.47 -32.46 27.82
C ILE A 204 -23.38 -31.37 27.22
N PHE A 205 -23.46 -30.19 27.82
CA PHE A 205 -24.23 -29.08 27.26
C PHE A 205 -23.72 -28.67 25.88
N TYR A 206 -22.41 -28.65 25.64
CA TYR A 206 -21.83 -28.36 24.35
C TYR A 206 -22.25 -29.39 23.30
N LYS A 207 -22.23 -30.68 23.64
CA LYS A 207 -22.66 -31.76 22.72
C LYS A 207 -24.09 -31.55 22.19
N TYR A 208 -25.02 -31.09 23.03
CA TYR A 208 -26.43 -30.95 22.66
C TYR A 208 -26.83 -29.52 22.25
N GLU A 209 -26.32 -28.50 22.96
CA GLU A 209 -26.75 -27.11 22.86
C GLU A 209 -25.78 -26.21 22.07
N ASN A 210 -24.68 -26.72 21.53
CA ASN A 210 -23.75 -25.89 20.72
C ASN A 210 -24.42 -25.24 19.49
N LYS A 211 -25.57 -25.74 19.03
CA LYS A 211 -26.39 -25.07 18.01
C LYS A 211 -26.84 -23.66 18.43
N VAL A 212 -26.96 -23.43 19.74
CA VAL A 212 -27.47 -22.19 20.35
C VAL A 212 -26.40 -21.10 20.39
N PHE A 213 -25.17 -21.43 20.80
CA PHE A 213 -24.11 -20.44 21.05
C PHE A 213 -22.83 -20.63 20.21
N GLY A 214 -22.74 -21.71 19.44
CA GLY A 214 -21.52 -22.05 18.69
C GLY A 214 -21.17 -21.04 17.60
N SER A 215 -22.17 -20.53 16.88
CA SER A 215 -21.96 -19.48 15.86
C SER A 215 -21.45 -18.17 16.48
N TYR A 216 -21.99 -17.81 17.64
CA TYR A 216 -21.57 -16.67 18.44
C TYR A 216 -20.09 -16.81 18.88
N CYS A 217 -19.71 -17.95 19.46
CA CYS A 217 -18.32 -18.19 19.90
C CYS A 217 -17.35 -18.20 18.72
N ARG A 218 -17.72 -18.84 17.60
CA ARG A 218 -16.90 -18.85 16.38
C ARG A 218 -16.72 -17.46 15.79
N ASN A 219 -17.76 -16.62 15.78
CA ASN A 219 -17.65 -15.26 15.30
C ASN A 219 -16.70 -14.43 16.18
N LEU A 220 -16.79 -14.55 17.50
CA LEU A 220 -15.86 -13.89 18.41
C LEU A 220 -14.40 -14.32 18.17
N TYR A 221 -14.17 -15.63 17.97
CA TYR A 221 -12.85 -16.14 17.58
C TYR A 221 -12.34 -15.49 16.29
N GLN A 222 -13.19 -15.34 15.27
CA GLN A 222 -12.79 -14.66 14.03
C GLN A 222 -12.49 -13.18 14.24
N ILE A 223 -13.21 -12.47 15.11
CA ILE A 223 -12.90 -11.07 15.43
C ILE A 223 -11.51 -10.97 16.08
N LEU A 224 -11.21 -11.83 17.06
CA LEU A 224 -9.88 -11.86 17.69
C LEU A 224 -8.76 -12.19 16.70
N LYS A 225 -9.00 -13.12 15.76
CA LYS A 225 -8.07 -13.41 14.67
C LYS A 225 -7.87 -12.21 13.75
N LEU A 226 -8.96 -11.55 13.36
CA LEU A 226 -8.92 -10.35 12.54
C LEU A 226 -8.05 -9.28 13.20
N ILE A 227 -8.23 -9.03 14.50
CA ILE A 227 -7.41 -8.10 15.26
C ILE A 227 -5.93 -8.55 15.27
N LYS A 228 -5.67 -9.81 15.64
CA LYS A 228 -4.30 -10.34 15.82
C LYS A 228 -3.48 -10.33 14.53
N PHE A 229 -4.10 -10.66 13.41
CA PHE A 229 -3.40 -10.85 12.13
C PHE A 229 -3.61 -9.71 11.13
N GLY A 230 -4.67 -8.92 11.30
CA GLY A 230 -5.02 -7.81 10.41
C GLY A 230 -4.35 -6.48 10.75
N ILE A 231 -3.83 -6.32 11.97
CA ILE A 231 -3.16 -5.09 12.42
C ILE A 231 -1.73 -5.38 12.86
N LYS A 232 -0.80 -4.47 12.54
CA LYS A 232 0.58 -4.52 13.03
C LYS A 232 0.71 -3.76 14.35
N GLY A 233 1.45 -4.35 15.30
CA GLY A 233 1.78 -3.75 16.58
C GLY A 233 0.77 -4.08 17.68
N PHE A 234 1.28 -4.52 18.84
CA PHE A 234 0.43 -4.94 19.95
C PHE A 234 -0.44 -3.80 20.51
N SER A 235 0.04 -2.56 20.52
CA SER A 235 -0.73 -1.40 21.01
C SER A 235 -2.04 -1.21 20.25
N GLU A 236 -1.98 -1.20 18.92
CA GLU A 236 -3.20 -1.08 18.10
C GLU A 236 -4.07 -2.32 18.22
N GLN A 237 -3.48 -3.52 18.22
CA GLN A 237 -4.25 -4.75 18.45
C GLN A 237 -5.02 -4.71 19.78
N LYS A 238 -4.36 -4.29 20.87
CA LYS A 238 -4.95 -4.18 22.21
C LYS A 238 -6.06 -3.12 22.27
N LYS A 239 -5.93 -2.01 21.53
CA LYS A 239 -6.99 -1.00 21.37
C LYS A 239 -8.28 -1.63 20.85
N TYR A 240 -8.24 -2.37 19.74
CA TYR A 240 -9.44 -3.02 19.18
C TYR A 240 -9.95 -4.19 20.03
N SER A 241 -9.05 -4.96 20.64
CA SER A 241 -9.49 -6.04 21.54
C SER A 241 -10.17 -5.47 22.80
N ASN A 242 -9.74 -4.31 23.30
CA ASN A 242 -10.41 -3.61 24.40
C ASN A 242 -11.79 -3.08 23.99
N ILE A 243 -11.94 -2.55 22.77
CA ILE A 243 -13.26 -2.18 22.23
C ILE A 243 -14.18 -3.40 22.22
N LEU A 244 -13.74 -4.53 21.66
CA LEU A 244 -14.50 -5.78 21.68
C LEU A 244 -14.84 -6.22 23.11
N ARG A 245 -13.85 -6.27 24.00
CA ARG A 245 -13.99 -6.70 25.40
C ARG A 245 -15.03 -5.86 26.16
N SER A 246 -15.10 -4.56 25.89
CA SER A 246 -16.09 -3.66 26.51
C SER A 246 -17.54 -4.00 26.16
N GLN A 247 -17.78 -4.78 25.11
CA GLN A 247 -19.12 -5.21 24.69
C GLN A 247 -19.54 -6.53 25.34
N LEU A 248 -18.61 -7.27 25.95
CA LEU A 248 -18.88 -8.60 26.48
C LEU A 248 -19.37 -8.52 27.93
N SER A 249 -20.54 -9.10 28.18
CA SER A 249 -21.08 -9.27 29.52
C SER A 249 -20.37 -10.37 30.30
N ASN A 250 -20.55 -10.38 31.62
CA ASN A 250 -19.97 -11.40 32.50
C ASN A 250 -20.49 -12.82 32.16
N GLN A 251 -21.74 -12.94 31.68
CA GLN A 251 -22.31 -14.17 31.13
C GLN A 251 -21.55 -14.67 29.91
N GLU A 252 -21.26 -13.77 28.97
CA GLU A 252 -20.54 -14.08 27.74
C GLU A 252 -19.12 -14.53 28.06
N LEU A 253 -18.41 -13.81 28.93
CA LEU A 253 -17.08 -14.21 29.40
C LEU A 253 -17.10 -15.57 30.10
N THR A 254 -18.13 -15.85 30.92
CA THR A 254 -18.31 -17.16 31.57
C THR A 254 -18.51 -18.28 30.56
N LEU A 255 -19.38 -18.08 29.56
CA LEU A 255 -19.58 -19.06 28.49
C LEU A 255 -18.28 -19.32 27.73
N LEU A 256 -17.53 -18.26 27.41
CA LEU A 256 -16.26 -18.36 26.69
C LEU A 256 -15.19 -19.11 27.48
N MET A 257 -15.17 -18.95 28.81
CA MET A 257 -14.27 -19.67 29.70
C MET A 257 -14.49 -21.19 29.61
N PHE A 258 -15.73 -21.63 29.56
CA PHE A 258 -16.00 -23.07 29.36
C PHE A 258 -15.79 -23.50 27.92
N ASN A 259 -16.15 -22.65 26.95
CA ASN A 259 -15.96 -22.96 25.54
C ASN A 259 -14.48 -23.21 25.20
N CYS A 260 -13.55 -22.35 25.60
CA CYS A 260 -12.15 -22.51 25.19
C CYS A 260 -11.37 -23.55 26.03
N THR A 261 -11.96 -24.08 27.10
CA THR A 261 -11.40 -25.23 27.85
C THR A 261 -11.97 -26.56 27.38
N ASN A 262 -13.01 -26.55 26.54
CA ASN A 262 -13.59 -27.77 25.99
C ASN A 262 -12.76 -28.30 24.81
N ALA A 263 -12.30 -29.55 24.92
CA ALA A 263 -11.50 -30.24 23.91
C ALA A 263 -12.18 -30.41 22.54
N GLN A 264 -13.50 -30.20 22.45
CA GLN A 264 -14.28 -30.31 21.21
C GLN A 264 -14.36 -29.01 20.39
N VAL A 265 -13.79 -27.89 20.87
CA VAL A 265 -13.89 -26.59 20.21
C VAL A 265 -12.80 -26.40 19.16
N ASP A 266 -11.54 -26.47 19.59
CA ASP A 266 -10.35 -26.39 18.74
C ASP A 266 -9.13 -26.96 19.49
N GLU A 267 -7.95 -26.88 18.88
CA GLU A 267 -6.68 -27.33 19.48
C GLU A 267 -6.09 -26.31 20.47
N GLY A 268 -6.90 -25.40 21.04
CA GLY A 268 -6.48 -24.37 21.98
C GLY A 268 -6.20 -22.99 21.36
N GLN A 269 -6.39 -22.83 20.05
CA GLN A 269 -6.09 -21.58 19.33
C GLN A 269 -6.95 -20.40 19.83
N PHE A 270 -8.23 -20.64 20.11
CA PHE A 270 -9.09 -19.60 20.66
C PHE A 270 -8.64 -19.22 22.07
N LYS A 271 -8.29 -20.20 22.91
CA LYS A 271 -7.74 -19.97 24.26
C LYS A 271 -6.48 -19.11 24.23
N GLU A 272 -5.57 -19.36 23.28
CA GLU A 272 -4.36 -18.55 23.11
C GLU A 272 -4.67 -17.07 22.83
N LEU A 273 -5.70 -16.80 22.01
CA LEU A 273 -6.13 -15.42 21.75
C LEU A 273 -6.76 -14.77 22.98
N ILE A 274 -7.54 -15.53 23.77
CA ILE A 274 -8.11 -15.06 25.04
C ILE A 274 -7.00 -14.62 26.00
N ILE A 275 -5.94 -15.43 26.13
CA ILE A 275 -4.75 -15.11 26.94
C ILE A 275 -4.01 -13.92 26.34
N TYR A 276 -3.77 -13.92 25.03
CA TYR A 276 -3.03 -12.86 24.35
C TYR A 276 -3.64 -11.47 24.52
N PHE A 277 -4.97 -11.39 24.52
CA PHE A 277 -5.71 -10.14 24.65
C PHE A 277 -6.17 -9.82 26.07
N GLU A 278 -5.90 -10.70 27.04
CA GLU A 278 -6.37 -10.59 28.43
C GLU A 278 -7.90 -10.38 28.51
N LEU A 279 -8.66 -11.21 27.79
CA LEU A 279 -10.10 -10.96 27.61
C LEU A 279 -10.91 -11.08 28.91
N PHE A 280 -10.41 -11.78 29.93
CA PHE A 280 -11.05 -11.99 31.23
C PHE A 280 -10.65 -10.97 32.30
N GLU A 281 -9.92 -9.91 31.94
CA GLU A 281 -9.48 -8.86 32.87
C GLU A 281 -10.63 -8.24 33.70
N HIS A 282 -11.84 -8.16 33.13
CA HIS A 282 -13.03 -7.63 33.81
C HIS A 282 -14.07 -8.69 34.15
N LEU A 283 -13.70 -9.99 34.14
CA LEU A 283 -14.57 -11.04 34.65
C LEU A 283 -14.77 -10.83 36.16
N ASP A 284 -16.03 -10.70 36.59
CA ASP A 284 -16.39 -10.49 38.00
C ASP A 284 -16.52 -11.83 38.73
N PHE A 285 -15.50 -12.16 39.50
CA PHE A 285 -15.44 -13.34 40.36
C PHE A 285 -14.78 -13.02 41.69
N ILE A 286 -14.98 -13.91 42.67
CA ILE A 286 -14.30 -13.89 43.96
C ILE A 286 -13.58 -15.22 44.18
N HIS A 287 -12.46 -15.18 44.89
CA HIS A 287 -11.79 -16.38 45.39
C HIS A 287 -12.37 -16.75 46.75
N VAL A 288 -12.84 -17.98 46.89
CA VAL A 288 -13.45 -18.49 48.12
C VAL A 288 -12.53 -19.55 48.70
N ILE A 289 -12.06 -19.30 49.92
CA ILE A 289 -11.20 -20.21 50.69
C ILE A 289 -12.02 -20.81 51.84
N PRO A 290 -12.46 -22.08 51.74
CA PRO A 290 -13.28 -22.71 52.77
C PRO A 290 -12.48 -22.94 54.06
N SER A 291 -13.11 -22.74 55.23
CA SER A 291 -12.47 -22.93 56.53
C SER A 291 -12.16 -24.40 56.89
N ASN A 292 -12.69 -25.37 56.13
CA ASN A 292 -12.82 -26.78 56.52
C ASN A 292 -11.95 -27.76 55.70
N LYS A 293 -10.78 -27.34 55.21
CA LYS A 293 -9.86 -28.14 54.36
C LYS A 293 -10.44 -28.57 52.99
N SER A 294 -11.59 -28.06 52.57
CA SER A 294 -12.05 -28.20 51.20
C SER A 294 -11.16 -27.37 50.25
N PRO A 295 -10.95 -27.81 49.00
CA PRO A 295 -10.19 -27.03 48.03
C PRO A 295 -10.83 -25.65 47.82
N SER A 296 -10.00 -24.63 47.64
CA SER A 296 -10.48 -23.30 47.26
C SER A 296 -11.14 -23.34 45.89
N PHE A 297 -12.11 -22.47 45.67
CA PHE A 297 -12.79 -22.34 44.39
C PHE A 297 -13.03 -20.88 44.07
N PHE A 298 -13.35 -20.57 42.82
CA PHE A 298 -13.75 -19.23 42.42
C PHE A 298 -15.25 -19.19 42.18
N ARG A 299 -15.89 -18.09 42.56
CA ARG A 299 -17.31 -17.85 42.30
C ARG A 299 -17.47 -16.64 41.39
N ILE A 300 -17.94 -16.88 40.18
CA ILE A 300 -18.40 -15.83 39.27
C ILE A 300 -19.70 -15.25 39.85
N LYS A 301 -19.89 -13.92 39.86
CA LYS A 301 -21.06 -13.31 40.53
C LYS A 301 -22.33 -13.31 39.70
N ASN A 302 -22.24 -13.14 38.38
CA ASN A 302 -23.41 -13.06 37.48
C ASN A 302 -23.10 -13.68 36.11
N PRO A 303 -23.47 -14.95 35.84
CA PRO A 303 -24.28 -15.81 36.70
C PRO A 303 -23.47 -16.32 37.90
N THR A 304 -24.16 -16.69 38.99
CA THR A 304 -23.51 -17.29 40.15
C THR A 304 -23.08 -18.72 39.83
N ILE A 305 -21.81 -18.91 39.51
CA ILE A 305 -21.22 -20.21 39.15
C ILE A 305 -19.91 -20.41 39.92
N ASN A 306 -19.77 -21.57 40.55
CA ASN A 306 -18.53 -21.96 41.20
C ASN A 306 -17.66 -22.76 40.21
N ILE A 307 -16.40 -22.39 40.08
CA ILE A 307 -15.40 -23.05 39.23
C ILE A 307 -14.18 -23.45 40.07
N SER A 308 -13.53 -24.56 39.70
CA SER A 308 -12.29 -24.98 40.34
C SER A 308 -11.13 -24.05 39.94
N SER A 309 -10.08 -24.02 40.76
CA SER A 309 -8.83 -23.32 40.42
C SER A 309 -8.20 -23.82 39.12
N GLU A 310 -8.39 -25.09 38.77
CA GLU A 310 -7.88 -25.70 37.52
C GLU A 310 -8.40 -24.96 36.27
N ILE A 311 -9.63 -24.44 36.30
CA ILE A 311 -10.19 -23.67 35.19
C ILE A 311 -9.46 -22.33 35.06
N ILE A 312 -9.16 -21.67 36.18
CA ILE A 312 -8.38 -20.42 36.18
C ILE A 312 -6.96 -20.70 35.68
N ASP A 313 -6.32 -21.74 36.20
CA ASP A 313 -4.96 -22.15 35.84
C ASP A 313 -4.82 -22.46 34.33
N ALA A 314 -5.88 -22.97 33.68
CA ALA A 314 -5.90 -23.24 32.24
C ALA A 314 -5.69 -21.98 31.36
N TYR A 315 -5.86 -20.78 31.92
CA TYR A 315 -5.70 -19.48 31.26
C TYR A 315 -4.45 -18.72 31.73
N ILE A 316 -3.51 -19.41 32.37
CA ILE A 316 -2.23 -18.86 32.83
C ILE A 316 -1.09 -19.48 32.01
N LEU A 317 -0.14 -18.66 31.60
CA LEU A 317 1.13 -19.08 31.02
C LEU A 317 2.24 -18.78 32.03
N LEU A 318 2.95 -19.83 32.43
CA LEU A 318 4.04 -19.78 33.41
C LEU A 318 5.38 -20.15 32.74
N THR A 319 6.49 -19.68 33.31
CA THR A 319 7.84 -20.17 32.99
C THR A 319 8.09 -21.55 33.59
N ASP A 320 9.19 -22.18 33.20
CA ASP A 320 9.65 -23.44 33.81
C ASP A 320 9.89 -23.31 35.34
N ASP A 321 10.27 -22.11 35.79
CA ASP A 321 10.45 -21.75 37.20
C ASP A 321 9.12 -21.31 37.89
N ASN A 322 7.98 -21.62 37.27
CA ASN A 322 6.64 -21.36 37.81
C ASN A 322 6.32 -19.86 37.98
N LYS A 323 6.92 -18.97 37.17
CA LYS A 323 6.65 -17.52 37.19
C LYS A 323 5.70 -17.08 36.09
N LEU A 324 4.81 -16.13 36.40
CA LEU A 324 3.78 -15.63 35.49
C LEU A 324 4.39 -14.92 34.27
N ILE A 325 4.13 -15.47 33.08
CA ILE A 325 4.46 -14.83 31.79
C ILE A 325 3.29 -13.98 31.32
N LYS A 326 2.09 -14.58 31.27
CA LYS A 326 0.88 -13.93 30.77
C LYS A 326 -0.36 -14.67 31.26
N SER A 327 -1.49 -13.98 31.37
CA SER A 327 -2.78 -14.61 31.65
C SER A 327 -3.91 -13.96 30.87
N ALA A 328 -5.06 -14.64 30.82
CA ALA A 328 -6.28 -14.04 30.31
C ALA A 328 -6.86 -12.94 31.23
N PHE A 329 -6.36 -12.80 32.46
CA PHE A 329 -6.98 -11.98 33.51
C PHE A 329 -6.33 -10.60 33.70
N GLY A 330 -5.30 -10.27 32.91
CA GLY A 330 -4.70 -8.93 32.90
C GLY A 330 -4.39 -8.41 34.30
N GLN A 331 -4.93 -7.23 34.64
CA GLN A 331 -4.76 -6.55 35.93
C GLN A 331 -5.90 -6.84 36.94
N ASN A 332 -6.57 -8.00 36.85
CA ASN A 332 -7.63 -8.34 37.79
C ASN A 332 -7.08 -8.59 39.20
N ASP A 333 -7.52 -7.80 40.18
CA ASP A 333 -7.00 -7.82 41.56
C ASP A 333 -7.15 -9.19 42.24
N ILE A 334 -8.30 -9.86 42.05
CA ILE A 334 -8.58 -11.17 42.65
C ILE A 334 -7.66 -12.24 42.06
N PHE A 335 -7.40 -12.17 40.75
CA PHE A 335 -6.43 -13.03 40.09
C PHE A 335 -5.00 -12.76 40.57
N PHE A 336 -4.63 -11.49 40.74
CA PHE A 336 -3.30 -11.12 41.21
C PHE A 336 -3.04 -11.66 42.62
N GLN A 337 -4.00 -11.50 43.54
CA GLN A 337 -3.90 -12.09 44.88
C GLN A 337 -3.73 -13.61 44.82
N TYR A 338 -4.49 -14.30 43.97
CA TYR A 338 -4.33 -15.74 43.76
C TYR A 338 -2.93 -16.12 43.25
N CYS A 339 -2.34 -15.32 42.37
CA CYS A 339 -0.98 -15.54 41.89
C CYS A 339 0.09 -15.32 42.97
N GLU A 340 -0.09 -14.34 43.86
CA GLU A 340 0.78 -14.14 45.03
C GLU A 340 0.72 -15.36 45.96
N ASP A 341 -0.49 -15.84 46.28
CA ASP A 341 -0.72 -17.00 47.14
C ASP A 341 -0.09 -18.29 46.56
N LYS A 342 0.08 -18.35 45.25
CA LYS A 342 0.69 -19.46 44.50
C LYS A 342 2.18 -19.28 44.20
N GLU A 343 2.77 -18.17 44.65
CA GLU A 343 4.17 -17.78 44.38
C GLU A 343 4.50 -17.62 42.88
N TYR A 344 3.49 -17.38 42.03
CA TYR A 344 3.65 -17.18 40.59
C TYR A 344 4.28 -15.83 40.24
N ILE A 345 4.21 -14.84 41.14
CA ILE A 345 4.75 -13.49 40.94
C ILE A 345 5.78 -13.13 42.00
#